data_AF-A0AB34JNV2-F1
#
_entry.id   AF-A0AB34JNV2-F1
#
_cell.length_a   1.000
_cell.length_b   1.000
_cell.length_c   1.000
_cell.angle_alpha   90.00
_cell.angle_beta   90.00
_cell.angle_gamma   90.00
#
_symmetry.space_group_name_H-M   'P 1'
#
loop_
_entity.id
_entity.type
_entity.pdbx_description
1 polymer ?
#
loop_
_entity_poly.entity_id
_entity_poly.type
_entity_poly.pdbx_seq_one_letter_code
_entity_poly.pdbx_strand_id
1 'polypeptide(L)'
;MFDMPFVRQPVGFDEMMPPAWHPAYSGHWPRPAASSFCPAPRSPPLHPAAHATSPLDTQQRAASHSTDPRLTLMNGPDHAYRAVLELPSSSHFHSTLEDVSAEVDKPNRTLAVRGVVVSTPRVQEFMVTTRSAVYATPSRAHVVGVAPAGMCVVGSRCTQNPAWVELDEGYIPSSALRVLNGSQPTARRFVKEVVLPEDANLDQAAVSSPHNDAVFEVRVPRRRVVPAAAKKEPAPQAAAQKAAQPAPQKATQPASQSAAQAAPKKAATDAQPKTTSDELLRASQPVLCECPASLENVQVPVECTEEWQATPSGGFSRLPTAC
;
A
#
# COMPACT_ATOMS: atom_id res chain seq x y z
N MET A 1 18.62 32.52 27.91
CA MET A 1 17.84 33.53 28.65
C MET A 1 17.90 34.81 27.83
N PHE A 2 17.06 34.92 26.80
CA PHE A 2 16.90 36.14 26.00
C PHE A 2 15.39 36.35 25.85
N ASP A 3 14.92 37.38 26.51
CA ASP A 3 13.53 37.82 26.56
C ASP A 3 13.38 38.92 25.50
N MET A 4 12.45 38.75 24.57
CA MET A 4 12.14 39.73 23.52
C MET A 4 10.63 39.96 23.55
N PRO A 5 10.14 41.17 23.88
CA PRO A 5 8.73 41.45 23.96
C PRO A 5 8.14 41.64 22.55
N PHE A 6 7.20 40.77 22.20
CA PHE A 6 6.42 40.87 20.97
C PHE A 6 5.30 41.89 21.17
N VAL A 7 5.48 43.10 20.64
CA VAL A 7 4.46 44.16 20.62
C VAL A 7 3.47 43.86 19.49
N ARG A 8 2.25 43.42 19.83
CA ARG A 8 1.12 43.34 18.88
C ARG A 8 0.52 44.74 18.69
N GLN A 9 0.56 45.26 17.47
CA GLN A 9 -0.31 46.37 17.07
C GLN A 9 -1.70 45.83 16.70
N PRO A 10 -2.80 46.48 17.15
CA PRO A 10 -4.14 46.18 16.66
C PRO A 10 -4.35 46.87 15.30
N VAL A 11 -4.53 46.06 14.25
CA VAL A 11 -4.99 46.56 12.96
C VAL A 11 -6.50 46.73 13.06
N GLY A 12 -6.97 47.99 13.05
CA GLY A 12 -8.39 48.32 12.94
C GLY A 12 -8.91 47.83 11.60
N PHE A 13 -9.85 46.88 11.63
CA PHE A 13 -10.54 46.40 10.46
C PHE A 13 -11.77 47.29 10.27
N ASP A 14 -11.66 48.22 9.33
CA ASP A 14 -12.73 49.16 8.97
C ASP A 14 -13.88 48.37 8.33
N GLU A 15 -15.05 48.54 8.92
CA GLU A 15 -16.27 47.77 8.68
C GLU A 15 -16.98 48.30 7.42
N MET A 16 -16.50 47.88 6.25
CA MET A 16 -17.22 48.09 4.99
C MET A 16 -18.38 47.10 4.87
N MET A 17 -19.58 47.56 5.25
CA MET A 17 -20.83 46.88 4.96
C MET A 17 -21.05 46.71 3.44
N PRO A 18 -21.28 45.49 2.93
CA PRO A 18 -21.69 45.32 1.54
C PRO A 18 -23.17 45.73 1.35
N PRO A 19 -23.53 46.26 0.17
CA PRO A 19 -24.88 46.70 -0.14
C PRO A 19 -25.86 45.51 -0.15
N ALA A 20 -27.04 45.73 0.42
CA ALA A 20 -28.15 44.78 0.44
C ALA A 20 -28.62 44.46 -0.98
N TRP A 21 -28.41 43.22 -1.42
CA TRP A 21 -29.05 42.68 -2.62
C TRP A 21 -30.39 42.06 -2.23
N HIS A 22 -31.49 42.68 -2.63
CA HIS A 22 -32.82 42.09 -2.58
C HIS A 22 -33.08 41.24 -3.83
N PRO A 23 -33.36 39.92 -3.72
CA PRO A 23 -33.95 39.17 -4.80
C PRO A 23 -35.48 39.14 -4.62
N ALA A 24 -36.18 40.04 -5.31
CA ALA A 24 -37.60 39.86 -5.59
C ALA A 24 -37.72 38.86 -6.75
N TYR A 25 -37.94 37.58 -6.43
CA TYR A 25 -38.33 36.57 -7.42
C TYR A 25 -39.46 35.71 -6.86
N SER A 26 -40.67 36.24 -6.94
CA SER A 26 -41.92 35.48 -6.79
C SER A 26 -42.25 34.81 -8.12
N GLY A 27 -41.59 33.68 -8.40
CA GLY A 27 -41.89 32.81 -9.53
C GLY A 27 -42.81 31.67 -9.09
N HIS A 28 -44.09 31.76 -9.44
CA HIS A 28 -45.04 30.66 -9.33
C HIS A 28 -44.60 29.48 -10.21
N TRP A 29 -44.32 28.34 -9.59
CA TRP A 29 -44.15 27.07 -10.30
C TRP A 29 -45.52 26.42 -10.51
N PRO A 30 -45.91 26.07 -11.76
CA PRO A 30 -47.13 25.32 -12.01
C PRO A 30 -46.98 23.87 -11.53
N ARG A 31 -47.95 23.41 -10.73
CA ARG A 31 -48.12 22.00 -10.34
C ARG A 31 -48.41 21.16 -11.59
N PRO A 32 -47.65 20.08 -11.87
CA PRO A 32 -48.08 19.10 -12.85
C PRO A 32 -49.29 18.31 -12.31
N ALA A 33 -50.32 18.22 -13.14
CA ALA A 33 -51.52 17.45 -12.90
C ALA A 33 -51.20 15.95 -12.78
N ALA A 34 -51.86 15.30 -11.83
CA ALA A 34 -51.81 13.86 -11.62
C ALA A 34 -52.31 13.13 -12.88
N SER A 35 -51.44 12.35 -13.53
CA SER A 35 -51.82 11.41 -14.59
C SER A 35 -51.80 9.98 -14.06
N SER A 36 -53.00 9.41 -14.06
CA SER A 36 -53.33 8.06 -14.55
C SER A 36 -52.49 6.88 -14.09
N PHE A 37 -53.07 6.13 -13.15
CA PHE A 37 -52.78 4.72 -12.88
C PHE A 37 -52.83 3.88 -14.18
N CYS A 38 -51.70 3.30 -14.58
CA CYS A 38 -51.66 2.19 -15.54
C CYS A 38 -51.62 0.86 -14.77
N PRO A 39 -52.50 -0.11 -15.08
CA PRO A 39 -52.42 -1.46 -14.52
C PRO A 39 -51.20 -2.21 -15.08
N ALA A 40 -50.44 -2.84 -14.19
CA ALA A 40 -49.22 -3.58 -14.50
C ALA A 40 -49.48 -4.82 -15.41
N PRO A 41 -48.66 -5.06 -16.44
CA PRO A 41 -48.70 -6.32 -17.19
C PRO A 41 -48.13 -7.47 -16.35
N ARG A 42 -48.85 -8.59 -16.32
CA ARG A 42 -48.45 -9.85 -15.66
C ARG A 42 -47.16 -10.38 -16.28
N SER A 43 -46.12 -10.54 -15.47
CA SER A 43 -44.86 -11.18 -15.85
C SER A 43 -45.05 -12.68 -16.13
N PRO A 44 -44.40 -13.25 -17.17
CA PRO A 44 -44.36 -14.69 -17.39
C PRO A 44 -43.45 -15.40 -16.37
N PRO A 45 -43.68 -16.71 -16.11
CA PRO A 45 -42.92 -17.49 -15.14
C PRO A 45 -41.46 -17.67 -15.57
N LEU A 46 -40.54 -17.31 -14.66
CA LEU A 46 -39.10 -17.52 -14.78
C LEU A 46 -38.78 -19.02 -14.68
N HIS A 47 -38.19 -19.57 -15.74
CA HIS A 47 -37.52 -20.86 -15.68
C HIS A 47 -36.14 -20.69 -14.99
N PRO A 48 -35.81 -21.49 -13.97
CA PRO A 48 -34.47 -21.51 -13.40
C PRO A 48 -33.53 -22.29 -14.33
N ALA A 49 -32.85 -21.59 -15.23
CA ALA A 49 -31.69 -22.14 -15.92
C ALA A 49 -30.49 -22.11 -14.97
N ALA A 50 -30.22 -23.25 -14.33
CA ALA A 50 -29.05 -23.49 -13.51
C ALA A 50 -27.79 -23.53 -14.39
N HIS A 51 -27.23 -22.36 -14.70
CA HIS A 51 -25.86 -22.27 -15.19
C HIS A 51 -24.93 -22.41 -13.99
N ALA A 52 -24.36 -23.61 -13.84
CA ALA A 52 -23.26 -23.87 -12.93
C ALA A 52 -22.06 -23.00 -13.32
N THR A 53 -21.91 -21.86 -12.67
CA THR A 53 -20.70 -21.04 -12.73
C THR A 53 -19.58 -21.81 -12.04
N SER A 54 -18.54 -22.14 -12.80
CA SER A 54 -17.33 -22.81 -12.30
C SER A 54 -16.73 -22.01 -11.12
N PRO A 55 -16.51 -22.64 -9.96
CA PRO A 55 -15.99 -21.97 -8.76
C PRO A 55 -14.53 -21.51 -8.84
N LEU A 56 -13.85 -21.69 -9.98
CA LEU A 56 -12.42 -21.42 -10.11
C LEU A 56 -12.08 -19.95 -10.42
N ASP A 57 -12.97 -19.20 -11.10
CA ASP A 57 -12.67 -17.81 -11.50
C ASP A 57 -12.93 -16.76 -10.40
N THR A 58 -13.58 -17.15 -9.30
CA THR A 58 -13.88 -16.20 -8.21
C THR A 58 -12.65 -15.91 -7.33
N GLN A 59 -11.66 -16.80 -7.34
CA GLN A 59 -10.48 -16.67 -6.47
C GLN A 59 -9.44 -15.67 -7.01
N GLN A 60 -9.40 -15.45 -8.32
CA GLN A 60 -8.37 -14.61 -8.95
C GLN A 60 -8.75 -13.11 -8.99
N ARG A 61 -10.05 -12.77 -8.94
CA ARG A 61 -10.53 -11.38 -8.92
C ARG A 61 -10.49 -10.71 -7.54
N ALA A 62 -10.32 -11.49 -6.46
CA ALA A 62 -10.22 -10.97 -5.10
C ALA A 62 -8.82 -10.42 -4.73
N ALA A 63 -7.80 -10.67 -5.56
CA ALA A 63 -6.42 -10.27 -5.28
C ALA A 63 -6.11 -8.79 -5.58
N SER A 64 -7.00 -8.07 -6.29
CA SER A 64 -6.65 -6.79 -6.94
C SER A 64 -6.70 -5.55 -6.04
N HIS A 65 -7.28 -5.63 -4.84
CA HIS A 65 -7.39 -4.47 -3.94
C HIS A 65 -7.15 -4.86 -2.47
N SER A 66 -6.10 -5.63 -2.22
CA SER A 66 -5.70 -5.92 -0.85
C SER A 66 -5.28 -4.62 -0.17
N THR A 67 -6.08 -4.12 0.78
CA THR A 67 -5.73 -3.04 1.72
C THR A 67 -4.83 -3.53 2.85
N ASP A 68 -4.38 -4.78 2.77
CA ASP A 68 -3.63 -5.46 3.82
C ASP A 68 -2.17 -4.96 3.82
N PRO A 69 -1.64 -4.49 4.97
CA PRO A 69 -0.27 -4.00 5.02
C PRO A 69 0.72 -5.10 4.66
N ARG A 70 1.79 -4.70 3.96
CA ARG A 70 2.85 -5.60 3.52
C ARG A 70 4.07 -5.42 4.41
N LEU A 71 4.45 -6.49 5.12
CA LEU A 71 5.70 -6.53 5.88
C LEU A 71 6.80 -7.12 5.01
N THR A 72 7.88 -6.37 4.81
CA THR A 72 9.05 -6.79 4.04
C THR A 72 10.30 -6.72 4.91
N LEU A 73 11.17 -7.72 4.80
CA LEU A 73 12.46 -7.74 5.49
C LEU A 73 13.56 -7.54 4.45
N MET A 74 14.40 -6.54 4.66
CA MET A 74 15.50 -6.18 3.77
C MET A 74 16.80 -5.97 4.56
N ASN A 75 17.93 -6.05 3.86
CA ASN A 75 19.22 -5.70 4.43
C ASN A 75 19.31 -4.17 4.52
N GLY A 76 19.46 -3.65 5.73
CA GLY A 76 19.68 -2.24 5.98
C GLY A 76 21.16 -1.86 5.97
N PRO A 77 21.47 -0.55 6.04
CA PRO A 77 22.82 -0.09 6.32
C PRO A 77 23.28 -0.54 7.73
N ASP A 78 24.56 -0.32 8.03
CA ASP A 78 25.13 -0.48 9.38
C ASP A 78 25.05 -1.90 9.97
N HIS A 79 25.11 -2.93 9.12
CA HIS A 79 24.96 -4.33 9.54
C HIS A 79 23.65 -4.58 10.31
N ALA A 80 22.54 -3.98 9.88
CA ALA A 80 21.22 -4.25 10.45
C ALA A 80 20.27 -4.85 9.39
N TYR A 81 19.29 -5.59 9.85
CA TYR A 81 18.08 -5.87 9.10
C TYR A 81 17.07 -4.73 9.30
N ARG A 82 16.32 -4.44 8.25
CA ARG A 82 15.26 -3.45 8.25
C ARG A 82 13.96 -4.15 7.88
N ALA A 83 13.02 -4.20 8.82
CA ALA A 83 11.66 -4.67 8.54
C ALA A 83 10.79 -3.45 8.29
N VAL A 84 10.19 -3.36 7.11
CA VAL A 84 9.36 -2.24 6.66
C VAL A 84 7.95 -2.74 6.45
N LEU A 85 7.01 -2.15 7.20
CA LEU A 85 5.59 -2.34 7.01
C LEU A 85 5.06 -1.20 6.14
N GLU A 86 4.59 -1.52 4.95
CA GLU A 86 4.07 -0.56 3.98
C GLU A 86 2.57 -0.76 3.79
N LEU A 87 1.81 0.34 3.80
CA LEU A 87 0.42 0.32 3.37
C LEU A 87 0.36 0.44 1.84
N PRO A 88 -0.44 -0.41 1.16
CA PRO A 88 -0.66 -0.25 -0.27
C PRO A 88 -1.38 1.08 -0.54
N SER A 89 -0.74 1.93 -1.34
CA SER A 89 -1.34 3.18 -1.81
C SER A 89 -2.50 2.87 -2.75
N SER A 90 -3.73 3.11 -2.29
CA SER A 90 -4.92 3.05 -3.13
C SER A 90 -5.32 4.46 -3.57
N SER A 91 -5.72 4.62 -4.83
CA SER A 91 -6.33 5.84 -5.34
C SER A 91 -7.65 6.18 -4.65
N HIS A 92 -8.36 5.18 -4.12
CA HIS A 92 -9.70 5.34 -3.55
C HIS A 92 -9.69 5.61 -2.05
N PHE A 93 -8.66 5.16 -1.33
CA PHE A 93 -8.60 5.25 0.13
C PHE A 93 -7.29 5.89 0.58
N HIS A 94 -7.39 6.79 1.55
CA HIS A 94 -6.27 7.23 2.35
C HIS A 94 -6.20 6.32 3.57
N SER A 95 -5.18 5.48 3.61
CA SER A 95 -4.97 4.55 4.73
C SER A 95 -3.84 5.06 5.62
N THR A 96 -4.08 5.05 6.92
CA THR A 96 -3.08 5.38 7.96
C THR A 96 -2.90 4.19 8.89
N LEU A 97 -1.72 4.12 9.51
CA LEU A 97 -1.40 3.14 10.53
C LEU A 97 -1.61 3.76 11.92
N GLU A 98 -2.40 3.10 12.75
CA GLU A 98 -2.66 3.48 14.15
C GLU A 98 -2.32 2.30 15.08
N ASP A 99 -1.99 2.61 16.34
CA ASP A 99 -1.67 1.64 17.39
C ASP A 99 -0.64 0.56 16.98
N VAL A 100 0.34 0.93 16.16
CA VAL A 100 1.34 -0.02 15.67
C VAL A 100 2.35 -0.36 16.76
N SER A 101 2.53 -1.66 16.98
CA SER A 101 3.50 -2.22 17.89
C SER A 101 4.27 -3.36 17.22
N ALA A 102 5.51 -3.55 17.65
CA ALA A 102 6.36 -4.63 17.19
C ALA A 102 6.79 -5.47 18.40
N GLU A 103 6.69 -6.79 18.27
CA GLU A 103 7.08 -7.75 19.27
C GLU A 103 7.98 -8.81 18.63
N VAL A 104 9.01 -9.23 19.36
CA VAL A 104 9.96 -10.25 18.89
C VAL A 104 9.77 -11.52 19.71
N ASP A 105 9.27 -12.57 19.05
CA ASP A 105 9.24 -13.91 19.60
C ASP A 105 10.65 -14.52 19.51
N LYS A 106 11.37 -14.48 20.64
CA LYS A 106 12.77 -14.93 20.71
C LYS A 106 12.93 -16.43 20.41
N PRO A 107 12.12 -17.35 20.99
CA PRO A 107 12.16 -18.77 20.65
C PRO A 107 12.05 -19.05 19.15
N ASN A 108 11.09 -18.42 18.48
CA ASN A 108 10.81 -18.67 17.06
C ASN A 108 11.51 -17.69 16.12
N ARG A 109 12.32 -16.77 16.67
CA ARG A 109 13.03 -15.71 15.95
C ARG A 109 12.14 -14.94 14.98
N THR A 110 10.89 -14.72 15.38
CA THR A 110 9.87 -14.12 14.52
C THR A 110 9.56 -12.71 15.01
N LEU A 111 9.62 -11.75 14.10
CA LEU A 111 9.17 -10.38 14.35
C LEU A 111 7.70 -10.30 13.98
N ALA A 112 6.84 -10.05 14.96
CA ALA A 112 5.42 -9.81 14.79
C ALA A 112 5.13 -8.30 14.88
N VAL A 113 4.48 -7.74 13.88
CA VAL A 113 4.00 -6.36 13.85
C VAL A 113 2.48 -6.37 13.89
N ARG A 114 1.90 -5.64 14.84
CA ARG A 114 0.46 -5.57 15.10
C ARG A 114 0.01 -4.12 15.06
N GLY A 115 -1.21 -3.87 14.63
CA GLY A 115 -1.77 -2.53 14.66
C GLY A 115 -3.16 -2.46 14.05
N VAL A 116 -3.58 -1.23 13.75
CA VAL A 116 -4.85 -0.93 13.10
C VAL A 116 -4.55 -0.16 11.82
N VAL A 117 -5.12 -0.60 10.70
CA VAL A 117 -5.22 0.20 9.49
C VAL A 117 -6.52 0.97 9.53
N VAL A 118 -6.44 2.29 9.49
CA VAL A 118 -7.62 3.16 9.35
C VAL A 118 -7.70 3.62 7.91
N SER A 119 -8.70 3.14 7.19
CA SER A 119 -8.97 3.55 5.81
C SER A 119 -10.08 4.59 5.79
N THR A 120 -9.74 5.76 5.27
CA THR A 120 -10.68 6.84 4.98
C THR A 120 -10.86 6.93 3.47
N PRO A 121 -12.08 6.87 2.94
CA PRO A 121 -12.28 7.05 1.52
C PRO A 121 -11.89 8.47 1.12
N ARG A 122 -11.06 8.57 0.06
CA ARG A 122 -10.63 9.85 -0.51
C ARG A 122 -11.80 10.56 -1.15
N VAL A 123 -12.63 9.78 -1.85
CA VAL A 123 -13.79 10.28 -2.56
C VAL A 123 -15.02 10.22 -1.65
N GLN A 124 -15.70 11.34 -1.53
CA GLN A 124 -16.90 11.52 -0.72
C GLN A 124 -18.00 12.17 -1.55
N GLU A 125 -19.24 11.90 -1.15
CA GLU A 125 -20.41 12.59 -1.69
C GLU A 125 -20.72 13.83 -0.86
N PHE A 126 -20.82 14.96 -1.55
CA PHE A 126 -21.16 16.24 -0.98
C PHE A 126 -22.46 16.77 -1.60
N MET A 127 -23.21 17.53 -0.82
CA MET A 127 -24.29 18.36 -1.29
C MET A 127 -23.86 19.81 -1.26
N VAL A 128 -24.08 20.51 -2.36
CA VAL A 128 -23.83 21.95 -2.47
C VAL A 128 -24.89 22.67 -1.62
N THR A 129 -24.49 23.31 -0.53
CA THR A 129 -25.42 23.99 0.39
C THR A 129 -25.87 25.33 -0.17
N THR A 130 -25.00 25.99 -0.91
CA THR A 130 -25.20 27.32 -1.50
C THR A 130 -24.66 27.32 -2.92
N ARG A 131 -25.35 27.97 -3.85
CA ARG A 131 -24.88 28.12 -5.23
C ARG A 131 -23.45 28.63 -5.24
N SER A 132 -22.54 27.88 -5.87
CA SER A 132 -21.10 28.13 -5.78
C SER A 132 -20.43 27.97 -7.13
N ALA A 133 -19.38 28.74 -7.38
CA ALA A 133 -18.56 28.58 -8.57
C ALA A 133 -17.68 27.33 -8.44
N VAL A 134 -17.43 26.68 -9.57
CA VAL A 134 -16.42 25.63 -9.75
C VAL A 134 -15.22 26.27 -10.44
N TYR A 135 -14.02 25.98 -9.96
CA TYR A 135 -12.78 26.64 -10.37
C TYR A 135 -11.81 25.65 -11.00
N ALA A 136 -10.98 26.10 -11.95
CA ALA A 136 -9.99 25.22 -12.61
C ALA A 136 -8.83 24.81 -11.69
N THR A 137 -8.55 25.62 -10.68
CA THR A 137 -7.47 25.43 -9.69
C THR A 137 -8.06 25.65 -8.30
N PRO A 138 -7.39 25.24 -7.21
CA PRO A 138 -7.81 25.54 -5.84
C PRO A 138 -7.58 27.02 -5.47
N SER A 139 -8.09 27.92 -6.31
CA SER A 139 -8.01 29.37 -6.22
C SER A 139 -9.30 29.98 -6.77
N ARG A 140 -9.62 31.22 -6.36
CA ARG A 140 -10.80 31.93 -6.87
C ARG A 140 -10.59 32.64 -8.22
N ALA A 141 -9.43 32.45 -8.85
CA ALA A 141 -9.02 33.26 -10.00
C ALA A 141 -9.68 32.84 -11.32
N HIS A 142 -10.01 31.55 -11.50
CA HIS A 142 -10.47 31.02 -12.78
C HIS A 142 -11.69 30.11 -12.61
N VAL A 143 -12.88 30.67 -12.88
CA VAL A 143 -14.16 29.96 -12.80
C VAL A 143 -14.39 29.18 -14.08
N VAL A 144 -14.69 27.88 -13.96
CA VAL A 144 -15.03 26.99 -15.08
C VAL A 144 -16.52 26.66 -15.15
N GLY A 145 -17.24 26.81 -14.04
CA GLY A 145 -18.66 26.49 -13.98
C GLY A 145 -19.33 26.99 -12.70
N VAL A 146 -20.60 26.65 -12.54
CA VAL A 146 -21.39 26.99 -11.35
C VAL A 146 -22.22 25.78 -10.92
N ALA A 147 -22.03 25.33 -9.68
CA ALA A 147 -22.82 24.28 -9.07
C ALA A 147 -24.03 24.89 -8.34
N PRO A 148 -25.28 24.54 -8.70
CA PRO A 148 -26.47 25.00 -8.01
C PRO A 148 -26.60 24.39 -6.59
N ALA A 149 -27.28 25.10 -5.70
CA ALA A 149 -27.60 24.57 -4.37
C ALA A 149 -28.50 23.32 -4.48
N GLY A 150 -28.30 22.36 -3.59
CA GLY A 150 -28.95 21.06 -3.60
C GLY A 150 -28.32 20.04 -4.54
N MET A 151 -27.40 20.43 -5.42
CA MET A 151 -26.69 19.49 -6.29
C MET A 151 -25.81 18.56 -5.45
N CYS A 152 -25.84 17.27 -5.77
CA CYS A 152 -24.92 16.29 -5.22
C CYS A 152 -23.69 16.21 -6.13
N VAL A 153 -22.50 16.31 -5.54
CA VAL A 153 -21.21 16.22 -6.23
C VAL A 153 -20.33 15.19 -5.55
N VAL A 154 -19.49 14.54 -6.34
CA VAL A 154 -18.53 13.55 -5.86
C VAL A 154 -17.13 14.16 -5.99
N GLY A 155 -16.32 14.04 -4.95
CA GLY A 155 -14.98 14.62 -4.96
C GLY A 155 -14.13 14.21 -3.79
N SER A 156 -12.88 14.66 -3.77
CA SER A 156 -11.93 14.43 -2.68
C SER A 156 -11.46 15.74 -2.05
N ARG A 157 -11.15 15.71 -0.76
CA ARG A 157 -10.50 16.88 -0.12
C ARG A 157 -9.12 17.08 -0.74
N CYS A 158 -8.83 18.31 -1.16
CA CYS A 158 -7.53 18.64 -1.72
C CYS A 158 -6.44 18.50 -0.65
N THR A 159 -5.38 17.75 -0.95
CA THR A 159 -4.27 17.48 -0.01
C THR A 159 -3.45 18.73 0.30
N GLN A 160 -3.28 19.61 -0.69
CA GLN A 160 -2.50 20.84 -0.56
C GLN A 160 -3.27 21.94 0.18
N ASN A 161 -4.59 21.98 0.03
CA ASN A 161 -5.43 22.98 0.67
C ASN A 161 -6.80 22.41 1.07
N PRO A 162 -7.02 22.08 2.35
CA PRO A 162 -8.24 21.43 2.80
C PRO A 162 -9.49 22.32 2.72
N ALA A 163 -9.33 23.62 2.42
CA ALA A 163 -10.45 24.52 2.15
C ALA A 163 -11.15 24.21 0.81
N TRP A 164 -10.57 23.36 -0.04
CA TRP A 164 -11.10 22.99 -1.35
C TRP A 164 -11.41 21.49 -1.44
N VAL A 165 -12.46 21.19 -2.19
CA VAL A 165 -12.79 19.85 -2.64
C VAL A 165 -12.51 19.78 -4.14
N GLU A 166 -11.68 18.83 -4.52
CA GLU A 166 -11.37 18.47 -5.90
C GLU A 166 -12.49 17.57 -6.44
N LEU A 167 -13.04 17.95 -7.58
CA LEU A 167 -14.05 17.26 -8.37
C LEU A 167 -13.40 16.80 -9.68
N ASP A 168 -14.05 15.92 -10.42
CA ASP A 168 -13.55 15.48 -11.73
C ASP A 168 -13.38 16.65 -12.73
N GLU A 169 -14.19 17.71 -12.58
CA GLU A 169 -14.23 18.87 -13.48
C GLU A 169 -13.62 20.17 -12.88
N GLY A 170 -13.03 20.11 -11.68
CA GLY A 170 -12.41 21.28 -11.06
C GLY A 170 -12.46 21.28 -9.53
N TYR A 171 -12.54 22.47 -8.94
CA TYR A 171 -12.44 22.66 -7.49
C TYR A 171 -13.60 23.49 -6.98
N ILE A 172 -14.16 23.11 -5.84
CA ILE A 172 -15.24 23.85 -5.18
C ILE A 172 -14.84 24.13 -3.72
N PRO A 173 -15.14 25.32 -3.16
CA PRO A 173 -14.86 25.59 -1.75
C PRO A 173 -15.61 24.62 -0.84
N SER A 174 -14.89 24.00 0.09
CA SER A 174 -15.46 23.09 1.10
C SER A 174 -16.55 23.75 1.95
N SER A 175 -16.48 25.08 2.14
CA SER A 175 -17.49 25.86 2.88
C SER A 175 -18.83 25.96 2.17
N ALA A 176 -18.89 25.69 0.86
CA ALA A 176 -20.13 25.63 0.07
C ALA A 176 -20.71 24.22 0.00
N LEU A 177 -20.10 23.25 0.70
CA LEU A 177 -20.44 21.85 0.66
C LEU A 177 -20.82 21.33 2.04
N ARG A 178 -21.73 20.35 2.05
CA ARG A 178 -22.05 19.50 3.20
C ARG A 178 -21.81 18.06 2.81
N VAL A 179 -21.08 17.30 3.63
CA VAL A 179 -20.91 15.86 3.41
C VAL A 179 -22.25 15.17 3.61
N LEU A 180 -22.71 14.40 2.61
CA LEU A 180 -23.98 13.67 2.68
C LEU A 180 -23.82 12.32 3.36
N ASN A 181 -22.88 11.54 2.84
CA ASN A 181 -22.51 10.25 3.38
C ASN A 181 -21.11 10.42 3.96
N GLY A 182 -21.06 10.73 5.25
CA GLY A 182 -19.83 10.63 6.03
C GLY A 182 -19.49 9.15 6.10
N SER A 183 -18.81 8.64 5.09
CA SER A 183 -18.28 7.29 5.10
C SER A 183 -17.34 7.20 6.30
N GLN A 184 -17.82 6.48 7.32
CA GLN A 184 -17.07 6.36 8.54
C GLN A 184 -15.72 5.72 8.22
N PRO A 185 -14.61 6.23 8.78
CA PRO A 185 -13.33 5.57 8.68
C PRO A 185 -13.48 4.10 9.06
N THR A 186 -13.06 3.20 8.19
CA THR A 186 -13.08 1.77 8.50
C THR A 186 -11.76 1.41 9.16
N ALA A 187 -11.83 0.97 10.42
CA ALA A 187 -10.67 0.49 11.15
C ALA A 187 -10.58 -1.03 11.05
N ARG A 188 -9.41 -1.56 10.65
CA ARG A 188 -9.14 -3.00 10.58
C ARG A 188 -7.85 -3.35 11.30
N ARG A 189 -7.93 -4.28 12.25
CA ARG A 189 -6.75 -4.82 12.93
C ARG A 189 -5.96 -5.73 12.00
N PHE A 190 -4.63 -5.71 12.12
CA PHE A 190 -3.74 -6.60 11.38
C PHE A 190 -2.65 -7.19 12.29
N VAL A 191 -2.12 -8.34 11.85
CA VAL A 191 -0.92 -8.96 12.40
C VAL A 191 -0.08 -9.44 11.22
N LYS A 192 1.20 -9.07 11.20
CA LYS A 192 2.16 -9.49 10.18
C LYS A 192 3.40 -10.04 10.84
N GLU A 193 3.87 -11.17 10.34
CA GLU A 193 5.00 -11.88 10.91
C GLU A 193 6.09 -12.07 9.85
N VAL A 194 7.34 -11.99 10.29
CA VAL A 194 8.50 -12.31 9.45
C VAL A 194 9.56 -13.01 10.27
N VAL A 195 10.10 -14.10 9.71
CA VAL A 195 11.19 -14.87 10.34
C VAL A 195 12.50 -14.10 10.14
N LEU A 196 13.23 -13.89 11.23
CA LEU A 196 14.50 -13.18 11.24
C LEU A 196 15.69 -14.15 11.03
N PRO A 197 16.70 -13.77 10.23
CA PRO A 197 17.90 -14.59 10.00
C PRO A 197 18.69 -14.92 11.25
N GLU A 198 19.58 -15.93 11.14
CA GLU A 198 20.29 -16.51 12.28
C GLU A 198 21.30 -15.57 12.96
N ASP A 199 21.83 -14.61 12.23
CA ASP A 199 22.74 -13.58 12.70
C ASP A 199 22.00 -12.36 13.27
N ALA A 200 20.67 -12.28 13.25
CA ALA A 200 19.93 -11.18 13.84
C ALA A 200 20.09 -11.11 15.38
N ASN A 201 20.39 -9.93 15.91
CA ASN A 201 20.51 -9.64 17.34
C ASN A 201 19.18 -9.13 17.90
N LEU A 202 18.34 -10.06 18.36
CA LEU A 202 16.98 -9.79 18.83
C LEU A 202 16.93 -8.86 20.07
N ASP A 203 17.98 -8.85 20.89
CA ASP A 203 18.04 -8.06 22.12
C ASP A 203 18.29 -6.57 21.87
N GLN A 204 18.68 -6.20 20.65
CA GLN A 204 18.93 -4.82 20.24
C GLN A 204 17.95 -4.34 19.16
N ALA A 205 16.85 -5.05 18.96
CA ALA A 205 15.80 -4.61 18.05
C ALA A 205 15.19 -3.29 18.55
N ALA A 206 15.06 -2.31 17.65
CA ALA A 206 14.53 -0.99 17.96
C ALA A 206 13.52 -0.56 16.89
N VAL A 207 12.43 0.07 17.32
CA VAL A 207 11.46 0.70 16.42
C VAL A 207 11.96 2.09 16.08
N SER A 208 12.03 2.43 14.80
CA SER A 208 12.55 3.73 14.34
C SER A 208 11.51 4.59 13.61
N SER A 209 10.25 4.17 13.53
CA SER A 209 9.23 4.94 12.80
C SER A 209 8.78 6.19 13.57
N PRO A 210 8.69 7.35 12.90
CA PRO A 210 7.88 8.46 13.39
C PRO A 210 6.41 8.02 13.49
N HIS A 211 5.70 8.54 14.49
CA HIS A 211 4.29 8.24 14.73
C HIS A 211 3.43 8.79 13.57
N ASN A 212 2.47 8.01 13.06
CA ASN A 212 1.47 8.34 12.02
C ASN A 212 1.91 8.38 10.54
N ASP A 213 3.03 7.78 10.16
CA ASP A 213 3.38 7.63 8.74
C ASP A 213 2.80 6.36 8.10
N ALA A 214 2.66 6.37 6.77
CA ALA A 214 2.25 5.20 5.97
C ALA A 214 3.28 4.06 5.98
N VAL A 215 4.44 4.30 6.62
CA VAL A 215 5.57 3.38 6.70
C VAL A 215 5.98 3.21 8.16
N PHE A 216 6.00 1.97 8.64
CA PHE A 216 6.51 1.61 9.96
C PHE A 216 7.79 0.78 9.82
N GLU A 217 8.84 1.14 10.55
CA GLU A 217 10.18 0.55 10.42
C GLU A 217 10.67 -0.01 11.77
N VAL A 218 11.14 -1.27 11.71
CA VAL A 218 11.87 -1.92 12.80
C VAL A 218 13.29 -2.22 12.32
N ARG A 219 14.27 -1.78 13.10
CA ARG A 219 15.69 -2.08 12.89
C ARG A 219 16.13 -3.20 13.81
N VAL A 220 16.74 -4.24 13.24
CA VAL A 220 17.26 -5.38 13.99
C VAL A 220 18.76 -5.52 13.67
N PRO A 221 19.67 -5.08 14.55
CA PRO A 221 21.10 -5.18 14.34
C PRO A 221 21.54 -6.64 14.12
N ARG A 222 22.61 -6.87 13.37
CA ARG A 222 23.23 -8.19 13.25
C ARG A 222 24.25 -8.38 14.36
N ARG A 223 24.36 -9.61 14.85
CA ARG A 223 25.44 -10.05 15.71
C ARG A 223 26.73 -9.97 14.89
N ARG A 224 27.71 -9.21 15.39
CA ARG A 224 29.07 -9.28 14.85
C ARG A 224 29.57 -10.69 15.12
N VAL A 225 29.63 -11.51 14.08
CA VAL A 225 30.40 -12.73 14.11
C VAL A 225 31.84 -12.27 14.20
N VAL A 226 32.36 -12.14 15.42
CA VAL A 226 33.81 -12.01 15.62
C VAL A 226 34.34 -13.30 15.02
N PRO A 227 35.09 -13.25 13.90
CA PRO A 227 35.67 -14.45 13.32
C PRO A 227 36.44 -15.08 14.47
N ALA A 228 36.06 -16.30 14.87
CA ALA A 228 36.62 -16.96 16.03
C ALA A 228 38.12 -16.89 15.87
N ALA A 229 38.75 -15.97 16.61
CA ALA A 229 40.08 -15.47 16.28
C ALA A 229 40.95 -16.70 16.18
N ALA A 230 41.38 -17.01 14.94
CA ALA A 230 41.90 -18.30 14.53
C ALA A 230 42.73 -18.81 15.68
N LYS A 231 42.16 -19.77 16.42
CA LYS A 231 42.64 -20.17 17.74
C LYS A 231 44.08 -20.55 17.50
N LYS A 232 45.01 -19.64 17.83
CA LYS A 232 46.41 -19.75 17.48
C LYS A 232 46.79 -21.12 17.98
N GLU A 233 46.96 -22.04 17.04
CA GLU A 233 47.38 -23.39 17.32
C GLU A 233 48.64 -23.21 18.18
N PRO A 234 48.61 -23.63 19.46
CA PRO A 234 49.73 -23.38 20.34
C PRO A 234 50.95 -24.00 19.65
N ALA A 235 51.94 -23.15 19.38
CA ALA A 235 53.16 -23.55 18.72
C ALA A 235 53.69 -24.83 19.38
N PRO A 236 54.12 -25.84 18.61
CA PRO A 236 54.62 -27.08 19.17
C PRO A 236 55.78 -26.76 20.11
N GLN A 237 55.56 -26.88 21.42
CA GLN A 237 56.62 -26.91 22.40
C GLN A 237 57.46 -28.15 22.11
N ALA A 238 58.69 -27.90 21.65
CA ALA A 238 59.72 -28.91 21.54
C ALA A 238 59.98 -29.50 22.93
N ALA A 239 59.40 -30.67 23.20
CA ALA A 239 59.77 -31.50 24.32
C ALA A 239 60.97 -32.36 23.92
N ALA A 240 62.13 -32.02 24.48
CA ALA A 240 63.29 -32.88 24.51
C ALA A 240 62.99 -34.16 25.32
N GLN A 241 63.60 -35.24 24.87
CA GLN A 241 63.50 -36.63 25.32
C GLN A 241 63.85 -36.83 26.80
N LYS A 242 63.19 -37.77 27.50
CA LYS A 242 63.89 -38.93 28.12
C LYS A 242 62.95 -40.06 28.61
N ALA A 243 63.13 -41.22 27.98
CA ALA A 243 63.18 -42.60 28.49
C ALA A 243 62.15 -43.17 29.50
N ALA A 244 61.42 -44.18 29.00
CA ALA A 244 61.36 -45.58 29.47
C ALA A 244 60.60 -45.95 30.76
N GLN A 245 59.47 -46.65 30.60
CA GLN A 245 59.25 -47.98 31.19
C GLN A 245 58.04 -48.71 30.54
N PRO A 246 58.03 -50.07 30.46
CA PRO A 246 57.03 -50.82 29.71
C PRO A 246 56.05 -51.67 30.56
N ALA A 247 54.90 -51.96 29.92
CA ALA A 247 54.06 -53.18 29.98
C ALA A 247 52.92 -53.26 31.06
N PRO A 248 51.98 -54.23 30.96
CA PRO A 248 50.83 -54.26 30.02
C PRO A 248 49.49 -54.68 30.68
N GLN A 249 48.34 -54.57 30.00
CA GLN A 249 47.17 -55.51 29.96
C GLN A 249 45.90 -54.83 29.39
N LYS A 250 45.33 -55.33 28.27
CA LYS A 250 44.12 -56.19 28.13
C LYS A 250 42.85 -55.52 28.70
N ALA A 251 41.67 -55.45 28.08
CA ALA A 251 40.94 -56.26 27.10
C ALA A 251 39.64 -55.46 26.75
N THR A 252 39.21 -55.27 25.48
CA THR A 252 38.23 -56.09 24.73
C THR A 252 36.82 -55.45 24.56
N GLN A 253 36.54 -55.00 23.32
CA GLN A 253 35.27 -55.09 22.52
C GLN A 253 33.98 -54.30 22.90
N PRO A 254 32.95 -54.22 22.02
CA PRO A 254 32.95 -54.04 20.55
C PRO A 254 31.87 -53.05 19.98
N ALA A 255 32.17 -52.54 18.77
CA ALA A 255 31.35 -52.36 17.56
C ALA A 255 29.84 -52.01 17.57
N SER A 256 29.52 -50.97 16.79
CA SER A 256 28.41 -50.91 15.80
C SER A 256 28.63 -49.67 14.91
N GLN A 257 29.27 -49.76 13.73
CA GLN A 257 28.73 -50.09 12.40
C GLN A 257 27.41 -49.37 12.02
N SER A 258 27.52 -48.39 11.11
CA SER A 258 26.62 -48.18 9.96
C SER A 258 27.28 -47.19 8.98
N ALA A 259 27.93 -47.68 7.93
CA ALA A 259 27.46 -47.66 6.53
C ALA A 259 27.12 -46.23 6.02
N ALA A 260 28.05 -45.53 5.37
CA ALA A 260 28.41 -45.64 3.94
C ALA A 260 27.22 -45.36 3.00
N GLN A 261 27.19 -44.16 2.41
CA GLN A 261 26.66 -43.98 1.07
C GLN A 261 27.49 -42.94 0.31
N ALA A 262 27.90 -43.37 -0.87
CA ALA A 262 28.85 -42.74 -1.75
C ALA A 262 28.20 -41.68 -2.64
N ALA A 263 29.06 -40.80 -3.14
CA ALA A 263 28.79 -39.77 -4.14
C ALA A 263 28.17 -40.33 -5.44
N PRO A 264 27.67 -39.42 -6.30
CA PRO A 264 28.42 -39.27 -7.54
C PRO A 264 28.79 -37.82 -7.87
N LYS A 265 30.04 -37.68 -8.32
CA LYS A 265 30.57 -36.56 -9.07
C LYS A 265 29.77 -36.36 -10.35
N LYS A 266 29.29 -35.15 -10.60
CA LYS A 266 29.13 -34.62 -11.96
C LYS A 266 29.86 -33.30 -12.05
N ALA A 267 30.92 -33.32 -12.85
CA ALA A 267 31.57 -32.16 -13.41
C ALA A 267 30.67 -31.60 -14.52
N ALA A 268 30.40 -30.30 -14.46
CA ALA A 268 30.09 -29.48 -15.63
C ALA A 268 30.59 -28.08 -15.30
N THR A 269 31.74 -27.77 -15.89
CA THR A 269 32.38 -26.46 -15.93
C THR A 269 31.48 -25.55 -16.76
N ASP A 270 30.83 -24.59 -16.13
CA ASP A 270 30.25 -23.45 -16.84
C ASP A 270 30.89 -22.18 -16.30
N ALA A 271 31.70 -21.56 -17.17
CA ALA A 271 32.47 -20.37 -16.86
C ALA A 271 31.53 -19.16 -16.82
N GLN A 272 31.00 -18.85 -15.62
CA GLN A 272 30.36 -17.56 -15.42
C GLN A 272 31.42 -16.45 -15.34
N PRO A 273 31.31 -15.38 -16.15
CA PRO A 273 32.17 -14.22 -16.02
C PRO A 273 31.90 -13.54 -14.67
N LYS A 274 32.97 -13.36 -13.92
CA LYS A 274 33.02 -12.66 -12.64
C LYS A 274 32.85 -11.16 -12.90
N THR A 275 31.61 -10.69 -13.06
CA THR A 275 31.33 -9.26 -13.19
C THR A 275 31.47 -8.61 -11.82
N THR A 276 32.60 -7.96 -11.62
CA THR A 276 32.85 -7.01 -10.53
C THR A 276 31.78 -5.92 -10.59
N SER A 277 30.94 -5.85 -9.57
CA SER A 277 29.83 -4.90 -9.39
C SER A 277 30.27 -3.44 -9.18
N ASP A 278 31.50 -3.08 -9.55
CA ASP A 278 32.11 -1.77 -9.32
C ASP A 278 32.38 -1.01 -10.64
N GLU A 279 31.86 -1.52 -11.76
CA GLU A 279 32.01 -0.89 -13.09
C GLU A 279 30.71 -0.22 -13.60
N LEU A 280 29.59 -0.36 -12.88
CA LEU A 280 28.29 0.23 -13.24
C LEU A 280 28.17 1.73 -12.88
N LEU A 281 29.16 2.33 -12.24
CA LEU A 281 29.14 3.74 -11.84
C LEU A 281 30.10 4.64 -12.65
N ARG A 282 30.83 4.09 -13.64
CA ARG A 282 31.79 4.86 -14.46
C ARG A 282 31.44 5.04 -15.93
N ALA A 283 30.47 4.30 -16.45
CA ALA A 283 30.02 4.52 -17.82
C ALA A 283 28.98 5.65 -17.84
N SER A 284 29.42 6.85 -18.22
CA SER A 284 28.59 7.98 -18.64
C SER A 284 27.87 7.69 -19.95
N GLN A 285 27.12 6.59 -20.02
CA GLN A 285 26.29 6.25 -21.16
C GLN A 285 24.82 6.35 -20.76
N PRO A 286 23.97 6.99 -21.59
CA PRO A 286 22.56 7.15 -21.30
C PRO A 286 21.92 5.77 -21.16
N VAL A 287 21.32 5.50 -20.00
CA VAL A 287 20.65 4.21 -19.64
C VAL A 287 19.35 3.99 -20.43
N LEU A 288 19.04 4.87 -21.38
CA LEU A 288 17.90 4.77 -22.27
C LEU A 288 18.39 4.35 -23.65
N CYS A 289 18.49 3.05 -23.88
CA CYS A 289 18.64 2.50 -25.22
C CYS A 289 17.26 2.54 -25.88
N GLU A 290 17.11 3.25 -26.99
CA GLU A 290 15.91 3.15 -27.82
C GLU A 290 15.78 1.70 -28.28
N CYS A 291 14.78 0.98 -27.76
CA CYS A 291 14.45 -0.34 -28.27
C CYS A 291 13.77 -0.17 -29.64
N PRO A 292 14.26 -0.81 -30.72
CA PRO A 292 13.58 -0.76 -32.00
C PRO A 292 12.17 -1.32 -31.84
N ALA A 293 11.17 -0.56 -32.31
CA ALA A 293 9.77 -0.96 -32.23
C ALA A 293 9.57 -2.25 -33.06
N SER A 294 9.42 -3.38 -32.36
CA SER A 294 9.04 -4.66 -32.94
C SER A 294 7.57 -4.91 -32.65
N LEU A 295 6.80 -5.34 -33.65
CA LEU A 295 5.41 -5.78 -33.50
C LEU A 295 5.29 -6.98 -32.54
N GLU A 296 6.37 -7.74 -32.33
CA GLU A 296 6.42 -8.86 -31.38
C GLU A 296 6.46 -8.39 -29.91
N ASN A 297 6.92 -7.16 -29.65
CA ASN A 297 7.00 -6.58 -28.31
C ASN A 297 5.79 -5.69 -27.96
N VAL A 298 4.88 -5.45 -28.93
CA VAL A 298 3.64 -4.72 -28.69
C VAL A 298 2.56 -5.75 -28.37
N GLN A 299 2.32 -5.98 -27.08
CA GLN A 299 1.10 -6.66 -26.67
C GLN A 299 -0.07 -5.75 -27.03
N VAL A 300 -0.85 -6.15 -28.04
CA VAL A 300 -2.13 -5.50 -28.34
C VAL A 300 -3.09 -5.96 -27.25
N PRO A 301 -3.56 -5.08 -26.36
CA PRO A 301 -4.58 -5.47 -25.39
C PRO A 301 -5.80 -5.98 -26.18
N VAL A 302 -6.29 -7.16 -25.82
CA VAL A 302 -7.54 -7.67 -26.37
C VAL A 302 -8.66 -6.86 -25.72
N GLU A 303 -9.04 -5.78 -26.39
CA GLU A 303 -10.20 -4.98 -26.00
C GLU A 303 -11.47 -5.76 -26.38
N CYS A 304 -12.20 -6.26 -25.38
CA CYS A 304 -13.53 -6.82 -25.59
C CYS A 304 -14.56 -5.71 -25.46
N THR A 305 -15.17 -5.30 -26.57
CA THR A 305 -16.31 -4.38 -26.54
C THR A 305 -17.56 -5.13 -26.11
N GLU A 306 -18.16 -4.71 -25.00
CA GLU A 306 -19.43 -5.24 -24.53
C GLU A 306 -20.57 -4.31 -24.95
N GLU A 307 -21.50 -4.82 -25.75
CA GLU A 307 -22.68 -4.06 -26.14
C GLU A 307 -23.81 -4.26 -25.12
N TRP A 308 -24.30 -3.15 -24.58
CA TRP A 308 -25.38 -3.12 -23.60
C TRP A 308 -26.60 -2.39 -24.19
N GLN A 309 -27.78 -3.02 -24.11
CA GLN A 309 -29.04 -2.42 -24.52
C GLN A 309 -29.85 -1.99 -23.31
N ALA A 310 -30.36 -0.76 -23.33
CA ALA A 310 -31.31 -0.28 -22.31
C ALA A 310 -32.66 -0.99 -22.49
N THR A 311 -33.17 -1.54 -21.39
CA THR A 311 -34.47 -2.22 -21.33
C THR A 311 -35.58 -1.22 -21.01
N PRO A 312 -36.83 -1.44 -21.46
CA PRO A 312 -37.96 -0.56 -21.15
C PRO A 312 -38.26 -0.40 -19.66
N SER A 313 -37.83 -1.33 -18.82
CA SER A 313 -37.96 -1.29 -17.36
C SER A 313 -36.89 -0.44 -16.66
N GLY A 314 -35.99 0.21 -17.41
CA GLY A 314 -34.94 1.07 -16.86
C GLY A 314 -33.65 0.36 -16.43
N GLY A 315 -33.46 -0.91 -16.81
CA GLY A 315 -32.20 -1.64 -16.63
C GLY A 315 -31.38 -1.74 -17.93
N PHE A 316 -30.20 -2.36 -17.87
CA PHE A 316 -29.39 -2.68 -19.05
C PHE A 316 -29.22 -4.19 -19.19
N SER A 317 -29.32 -4.73 -20.40
CA SER A 317 -29.04 -6.13 -20.72
C SER A 317 -27.95 -6.23 -21.78
N ARG A 318 -27.02 -7.16 -21.61
CA ARG A 318 -26.00 -7.46 -22.64
C ARG A 318 -26.67 -7.99 -23.90
N LEU A 319 -26.26 -7.47 -25.06
CA LEU A 319 -26.59 -8.08 -26.33
C LEU A 319 -25.77 -9.37 -26.50
N PRO A 320 -26.35 -10.43 -27.07
CA PRO A 320 -25.60 -11.64 -27.39
C PRO A 320 -24.51 -11.30 -28.39
N THR A 321 -23.26 -11.35 -27.95
CA THR A 321 -22.10 -11.17 -28.83
C THR A 321 -22.08 -12.32 -29.82
N ALA A 322 -22.25 -12.04 -31.11
CA ALA A 322 -21.96 -13.02 -32.14
C ALA A 322 -20.44 -13.19 -32.18
N CYS A 323 -19.94 -14.28 -31.62
CA CYS A 323 -18.56 -14.72 -31.82
C CYS A 323 -18.39 -15.27 -33.24
#